data_AF-A0AAV3ZQD9-F1
#
_entry.id   AF-A0AAV3ZQD9-F1
#
_cell.length_a   1.000
_cell.length_b   1.000
_cell.length_c   1.000
_cell.angle_alpha   90.00
_cell.angle_beta   90.00
_cell.angle_gamma   90.00
#
_symmetry.space_group_name_H-M   'P 1'
#
loop_
_entity.id
_entity.type
_entity.pdbx_description
1 polymer ?
#
loop_
_entity_poly.entity_id
_entity_poly.type
_entity_poly.pdbx_seq_one_letter_code
_entity_poly.pdbx_strand_id
1 'polypeptide(L)'
;MDARDTNLTQIIFPYNKEFLYTFWILASLAPGIVVFGLCANITNIVVFLKAGVKDNVTTLLLSLSASDLTFLILLSGRVCAFLIKYHDPEWEWPFARDFIETLPYWPAFTFYAFSSYISVWLGVTCCACVAMPLQFKSVFTKSRTVKAVLILFTLAVSFHIPVMSMIRLAWETDSNTNHSFAVVIRQNSESLIRFNDILN
;
A
#
# COMPACT_ATOMS: atom_id res chain seq x y z
N MET A 1 30.70 13.65 -26.17
CA MET A 1 29.58 12.77 -25.82
C MET A 1 29.11 12.13 -27.11
N ASP A 2 29.48 10.86 -27.30
CA ASP A 2 29.40 10.14 -28.57
C ASP A 2 27.96 9.63 -28.80
N ALA A 3 27.46 9.70 -30.03
CA ALA A 3 26.10 9.28 -30.40
C ALA A 3 25.84 7.78 -30.17
N ARG A 4 26.88 7.01 -29.85
CA ARG A 4 26.82 5.59 -29.46
C ARG A 4 26.30 5.38 -28.04
N ASP A 5 26.60 6.28 -27.10
CA ASP A 5 26.20 6.15 -25.69
C ASP A 5 24.69 6.40 -25.53
N THR A 6 24.12 7.29 -26.35
CA THR A 6 22.69 7.60 -26.40
C THR A 6 21.86 6.43 -26.91
N ASN A 7 22.41 5.64 -27.84
CA ASN A 7 21.73 4.46 -28.38
C ASN A 7 21.73 3.30 -27.38
N LEU A 8 22.82 3.09 -26.63
CA LEU A 8 22.89 2.05 -25.59
C LEU A 8 21.99 2.35 -24.39
N THR A 9 21.88 3.62 -23.97
CA THR A 9 20.93 4.01 -22.91
C THR A 9 19.47 3.90 -23.34
N GLN A 10 19.14 4.13 -24.61
CA GLN A 10 17.78 3.92 -25.12
C GLN A 10 17.40 2.44 -25.27
N ILE A 11 18.35 1.57 -25.59
CA ILE A 11 18.10 0.13 -25.71
C ILE A 11 17.89 -0.54 -24.34
N ILE A 12 18.56 -0.05 -23.28
CA ILE A 12 18.43 -0.61 -21.92
C ILE A 12 17.15 -0.13 -21.21
N PHE A 13 16.64 1.06 -21.53
CA PHE A 13 15.39 1.58 -20.96
C PHE A 13 14.49 2.26 -22.00
N PRO A 14 13.77 1.49 -22.84
CA PRO A 14 12.87 2.05 -23.86
C PRO A 14 11.67 2.83 -23.28
N TYR A 15 11.43 2.73 -21.96
CA TYR A 15 10.28 3.31 -21.25
C TYR A 15 10.58 4.60 -20.46
N ASN A 16 11.77 5.19 -20.59
CA ASN A 16 12.16 6.34 -19.76
C ASN A 16 11.20 7.53 -19.86
N LYS A 17 10.67 7.83 -21.05
CA LYS A 17 9.74 8.95 -21.24
C LYS A 17 8.39 8.71 -20.55
N GLU A 18 7.81 7.52 -20.75
CA GLU A 18 6.53 7.13 -20.12
C GLU A 18 6.64 7.05 -18.59
N PHE A 19 7.79 6.55 -18.09
CA PHE A 19 8.09 6.52 -16.67
C PHE A 19 8.22 7.93 -16.10
N LEU A 20 8.91 8.84 -16.80
CA LEU A 20 8.96 10.25 -16.44
C LEU A 20 7.56 10.87 -16.41
N TYR A 21 6.76 10.76 -17.47
CA TYR A 21 5.40 11.33 -17.48
C TYR A 21 4.54 10.82 -16.32
N THR A 22 4.57 9.50 -16.08
CA THR A 22 3.89 8.88 -14.94
C THR A 22 4.39 9.47 -13.62
N PHE A 23 5.70 9.64 -13.47
CA PHE A 23 6.31 10.23 -12.29
C PHE A 23 5.86 11.69 -12.06
N TRP A 24 5.85 12.53 -13.10
CA TRP A 24 5.42 13.95 -13.00
C TRP A 24 3.95 14.07 -12.58
N ILE A 25 3.07 13.26 -13.19
CA ILE A 25 1.64 13.26 -12.89
C ILE A 25 1.40 12.76 -11.45
N LEU A 26 2.00 11.63 -11.06
CA LEU A 26 1.85 11.07 -9.73
C LEU A 26 2.42 11.99 -8.65
N ALA A 27 3.58 12.60 -8.86
CA ALA A 27 4.17 13.53 -7.89
C ALA A 27 3.25 14.71 -7.59
N SER A 28 2.52 15.20 -8.59
CA SER A 28 1.62 16.35 -8.44
C SER A 28 0.28 15.98 -7.80
N LEU A 29 -0.30 14.82 -8.17
CA LEU A 29 -1.65 14.43 -7.75
C LEU A 29 -1.68 13.58 -6.47
N ALA A 30 -0.68 12.70 -6.27
CA ALA A 30 -0.65 11.77 -5.15
C ALA A 30 -0.77 12.43 -3.76
N PRO A 31 -0.12 13.58 -3.48
CA PRO A 31 -0.24 14.22 -2.16
C PRO A 31 -1.67 14.66 -1.87
N GLY A 32 -2.34 15.26 -2.86
CA GLY A 32 -3.74 15.68 -2.73
C GLY A 32 -4.67 14.49 -2.50
N ILE A 33 -4.48 13.40 -3.24
CA ILE A 33 -5.25 12.15 -3.08
C ILE A 33 -5.03 11.55 -1.69
N VAL A 34 -3.79 11.50 -1.20
CA VAL A 34 -3.47 10.97 0.12
C VAL A 34 -4.12 11.81 1.21
N VAL A 35 -3.97 13.13 1.18
CA VAL A 35 -4.56 14.02 2.20
C VAL A 35 -6.09 13.91 2.20
N PHE A 36 -6.71 13.94 1.02
CA PHE A 36 -8.16 13.77 0.90
C PHE A 36 -8.60 12.41 1.45
N GLY A 37 -7.92 11.34 1.04
CA GLY A 37 -8.21 9.98 1.49
C GLY A 37 -8.04 9.80 3.00
N LEU A 38 -7.02 10.40 3.61
CA LEU A 38 -6.83 10.38 5.07
C LEU A 38 -8.01 11.06 5.77
N CYS A 39 -8.35 12.28 5.37
CA CYS A 39 -9.46 13.04 5.96
C CYS A 39 -10.81 12.34 5.80
N ALA A 40 -11.09 11.81 4.59
CA ALA A 40 -12.32 11.11 4.28
C ALA A 40 -12.46 9.82 5.12
N ASN A 41 -11.42 9.00 5.18
CA ASN A 41 -11.45 7.75 5.94
C ASN A 41 -11.52 7.99 7.46
N ILE A 42 -10.83 9.00 7.98
CA ILE A 42 -10.97 9.41 9.39
C ILE A 42 -12.42 9.81 9.69
N THR A 43 -13.02 10.62 8.83
CA THR A 43 -14.42 11.05 8.99
C THR A 43 -15.37 9.85 8.97
N ASN A 44 -15.19 8.92 8.02
CA ASN A 44 -15.98 7.69 7.94
C ASN A 44 -15.89 6.87 9.22
N ILE A 45 -14.67 6.64 9.74
CA ILE A 45 -14.45 5.92 11.01
C ILE A 45 -15.20 6.60 12.15
N VAL A 46 -15.04 7.92 12.31
CA VAL A 46 -15.71 8.68 13.38
C VAL A 46 -17.23 8.56 13.27
N VAL A 47 -17.79 8.67 12.06
CA VAL A 47 -19.23 8.54 11.81
C VAL A 47 -19.73 7.13 12.15
N PHE A 48 -19.04 6.08 11.69
CA PHE A 48 -19.45 4.70 11.96
C PHE A 48 -19.34 4.33 13.44
N LEU A 49 -18.32 4.84 14.15
CA LEU A 49 -18.19 4.64 15.59
C LEU A 49 -19.31 5.38 16.35
N LYS A 50 -19.63 6.63 15.97
CA LYS A 50 -20.72 7.40 16.58
C LYS A 50 -22.11 6.82 16.32
N ALA A 51 -22.35 6.29 15.13
CA ALA A 51 -23.62 5.65 14.78
C ALA A 51 -23.89 4.37 15.59
N GLY A 52 -22.83 3.78 16.16
CA GLY A 52 -22.85 2.48 16.80
C GLY A 52 -22.90 1.39 15.73
N VAL A 53 -21.84 0.59 15.66
CA VAL A 53 -21.71 -0.52 14.69
C VAL A 53 -22.75 -1.59 15.00
N LYS A 54 -23.96 -1.46 14.46
CA LYS A 54 -25.11 -2.34 14.76
C LYS A 54 -25.26 -3.45 13.72
N ASP A 55 -24.86 -3.19 12.49
CA ASP A 55 -25.12 -4.06 11.35
C ASP A 55 -23.84 -4.61 10.73
N ASN A 56 -24.01 -5.65 9.93
CA ASN A 56 -22.93 -6.30 9.18
C ASN A 56 -22.28 -5.31 8.20
N VAL A 57 -23.11 -4.53 7.50
CA VAL A 57 -22.68 -3.57 6.49
C VAL A 57 -21.86 -2.45 7.12
N THR A 58 -22.31 -1.89 8.25
CA THR A 58 -21.55 -0.85 8.98
C THR A 58 -20.25 -1.40 9.56
N THR A 59 -20.21 -2.68 9.96
CA THR A 59 -18.97 -3.35 10.37
C THR A 59 -17.98 -3.42 9.21
N LEU A 60 -18.42 -3.82 8.02
CA LEU A 60 -17.58 -3.92 6.82
C LEU A 60 -17.08 -2.55 6.34
N LEU A 61 -17.96 -1.55 6.31
CA LEU A 61 -17.58 -0.18 5.93
C LEU A 61 -16.57 0.41 6.92
N LEU A 62 -16.73 0.17 8.23
CA LEU A 62 -15.74 0.57 9.23
C LEU A 62 -14.40 -0.14 9.01
N SER A 63 -14.41 -1.46 8.77
CA SER A 63 -13.19 -2.22 8.48
C SER A 63 -12.50 -1.72 7.21
N LEU A 64 -13.26 -1.39 6.17
CA LEU A 64 -12.75 -0.85 4.91
C LEU A 64 -12.09 0.52 5.11
N SER A 65 -12.76 1.44 5.83
CA SER A 65 -12.16 2.76 6.11
C SER A 65 -10.91 2.66 6.99
N ALA A 66 -10.86 1.70 7.91
CA ALA A 66 -9.66 1.45 8.73
C ALA A 66 -8.49 0.88 7.90
N SER A 67 -8.76 -0.03 6.96
CA SER A 67 -7.72 -0.58 6.08
C SER A 67 -7.20 0.46 5.09
N ASP A 68 -8.10 1.25 4.48
CA ASP A 68 -7.73 2.35 3.58
C ASP A 68 -6.93 3.45 4.30
N LEU A 69 -7.33 3.81 5.54
CA LEU A 69 -6.57 4.76 6.35
C LEU A 69 -5.15 4.25 6.63
N THR A 70 -5.03 2.97 7.01
CA THR A 70 -3.72 2.36 7.33
C THR A 70 -2.84 2.27 6.10
N PHE A 71 -3.41 1.90 4.94
CA PHE A 71 -2.72 1.91 3.66
C PHE A 71 -2.16 3.31 3.33
N LEU A 72 -2.98 4.35 3.45
CA LEU A 72 -2.58 5.72 3.15
C LEU A 72 -1.52 6.26 4.11
N ILE A 73 -1.60 5.92 5.40
CA ILE A 73 -0.57 6.27 6.40
C ILE A 73 0.77 5.65 6.00
N LEU A 74 0.79 4.36 5.67
CA LEU A 74 2.02 3.66 5.29
C LEU A 74 2.57 4.15 3.93
N LEU A 75 1.69 4.49 2.99
CA LEU A 75 2.07 5.03 1.69
C LEU A 75 2.59 6.48 1.77
N SER A 76 2.15 7.26 2.78
CA SER A 76 2.46 8.68 2.89
C SER A 76 3.97 8.97 2.89
N GLY A 77 4.78 8.13 3.54
CA GLY A 77 6.23 8.28 3.55
C GLY A 77 6.83 8.26 2.15
N ARG A 78 6.39 7.32 1.30
CA ARG A 78 6.83 7.22 -0.09
C ARG A 78 6.39 8.43 -0.92
N VAL A 79 5.19 8.95 -0.70
CA VAL A 79 4.71 10.15 -1.39
C VAL A 79 5.52 11.38 -0.98
N CYS A 80 5.85 11.53 0.31
CA CYS A 80 6.74 12.58 0.78
C CYS A 80 8.14 12.47 0.18
N ALA A 81 8.71 11.26 0.11
CA ALA A 81 10.01 11.02 -0.50
C ALA A 81 10.02 11.40 -2.00
N PHE A 82 8.95 11.07 -2.72
CA PHE A 82 8.79 11.48 -4.12
C PHE A 82 8.66 12.99 -4.30
N LEU A 83 7.90 13.65 -3.44
CA LEU A 83 7.76 15.11 -3.46
C LEU A 83 9.09 15.83 -3.20
N ILE A 84 9.84 15.37 -2.20
CA ILE A 84 11.15 15.94 -1.89
C ILE A 84 12.09 15.73 -3.06
N LYS A 85 12.16 14.52 -3.63
CA LYS A 85 12.97 14.24 -4.83
C LYS A 85 12.64 15.15 -6.01
N TYR A 86 11.36 15.50 -6.16
CA TYR A 86 10.89 16.34 -7.24
C TYR A 86 11.34 17.79 -7.10
N HIS A 87 11.31 18.34 -5.88
CA HIS A 87 11.70 19.73 -5.61
C HIS A 87 13.18 19.91 -5.31
N ASP A 88 13.81 18.92 -4.68
CA ASP A 88 15.21 18.92 -4.27
C ASP A 88 15.83 17.52 -4.48
N PRO A 89 16.38 17.25 -5.68
CA PRO A 89 16.98 15.96 -6.00
C PRO A 89 18.19 15.62 -5.13
N GLU A 90 18.94 16.64 -4.70
CA GLU A 90 20.20 16.55 -3.96
C GLU A 90 19.98 16.56 -2.43
N TRP A 91 18.73 16.48 -1.98
CA TRP A 91 18.40 16.43 -0.56
C TRP A 91 19.11 15.27 0.16
N GLU A 92 19.96 15.62 1.12
CA GLU A 92 20.66 14.67 1.98
C GLU A 92 19.70 14.10 3.04
N TRP A 93 19.33 12.84 2.88
CA TRP A 93 18.47 12.15 3.84
C TRP A 93 19.30 11.67 5.05
N PRO A 94 18.79 11.82 6.30
CA PRO A 94 19.47 11.33 7.49
C PRO A 94 19.48 9.79 7.63
N PHE A 95 18.83 9.08 6.71
CA PHE A 95 18.75 7.63 6.61
C PHE A 95 18.72 7.21 5.14
N ALA A 96 18.93 5.93 4.83
CA ALA A 96 18.83 5.45 3.46
C ALA A 96 17.42 5.74 2.90
N ARG A 97 17.34 6.37 1.73
CA ARG A 97 16.07 6.69 1.04
C ARG A 97 15.17 5.45 0.90
N ASP A 98 15.77 4.29 0.63
CA ASP A 98 15.08 3.00 0.52
C ASP A 98 14.33 2.60 1.79
N PHE A 99 14.72 3.11 2.95
CA PHE A 99 14.04 2.85 4.21
C PHE A 99 12.60 3.40 4.19
N ILE A 100 12.43 4.66 3.77
CA ILE A 100 11.09 5.28 3.68
C ILE A 100 10.31 4.74 2.48
N GLU A 101 10.97 4.44 1.37
CA GLU A 101 10.29 4.03 0.14
C GLU A 101 9.89 2.54 0.14
N THR A 102 10.73 1.65 0.69
CA THR A 102 10.56 0.20 0.58
C THR A 102 9.96 -0.45 1.81
N LEU A 103 10.37 -0.03 3.02
CA LEU A 103 9.97 -0.70 4.25
C LEU A 103 8.45 -0.64 4.51
N PRO A 104 7.79 0.53 4.43
CA PRO A 104 6.34 0.61 4.65
C PRO A 104 5.52 0.14 3.44
N TYR A 105 6.13 0.02 2.26
CA TYR A 105 5.42 -0.31 1.02
C TYR A 105 4.75 -1.68 1.04
N TRP A 106 5.46 -2.72 1.48
CA TRP A 106 4.91 -4.08 1.50
C TRP A 106 3.79 -4.27 2.53
N PRO A 107 3.93 -3.75 3.77
CA PRO A 107 2.80 -3.63 4.69
C PRO A 107 1.64 -2.84 4.11
N ALA A 108 1.89 -1.70 3.45
CA ALA A 108 0.83 -0.90 2.81
C ALA A 108 0.07 -1.74 1.78
N PHE A 109 0.80 -2.44 0.90
CA PHE A 109 0.19 -3.26 -0.14
C PHE A 109 -0.66 -4.41 0.42
N THR A 110 -0.29 -4.94 1.59
CA THR A 110 -1.11 -5.93 2.30
C THR A 110 -2.46 -5.35 2.76
N PHE A 111 -2.47 -4.11 3.26
CA PHE A 111 -3.71 -3.40 3.60
C PHE A 111 -4.54 -3.06 2.37
N TYR A 112 -3.90 -2.75 1.24
CA TYR A 112 -4.59 -2.56 -0.04
C TYR A 112 -5.29 -3.84 -0.50
N ALA A 113 -4.61 -4.99 -0.47
CA ALA A 113 -5.21 -6.29 -0.78
C ALA A 113 -6.35 -6.62 0.19
N PHE A 114 -6.19 -6.30 1.47
CA PHE A 114 -7.26 -6.48 2.45
C PHE A 114 -8.50 -5.60 2.15
N SER A 115 -8.30 -4.34 1.78
CA SER A 115 -9.39 -3.45 1.33
C SER A 115 -10.14 -4.01 0.12
N SER A 116 -9.42 -4.61 -0.85
CA SER A 116 -10.05 -5.20 -2.02
C SER A 116 -10.91 -6.42 -1.65
N TYR A 117 -10.42 -7.28 -0.76
CA TYR A 117 -11.20 -8.41 -0.24
C TYR A 117 -12.44 -7.98 0.54
N ILE A 118 -12.33 -6.95 1.39
CA ILE A 118 -13.49 -6.37 2.08
C ILE A 118 -14.49 -5.79 1.08
N SER A 119 -14.02 -5.09 0.04
CA SER A 119 -14.88 -4.49 -0.98
C SER A 119 -15.70 -5.55 -1.73
N VAL A 120 -15.08 -6.67 -2.09
CA VAL A 120 -15.78 -7.81 -2.69
C VAL A 120 -16.83 -8.37 -1.73
N TRP A 121 -16.45 -8.60 -0.46
CA TRP A 121 -17.37 -9.14 0.54
C TRP A 121 -18.54 -8.19 0.86
N LEU A 122 -18.28 -6.88 0.88
CA LEU A 122 -19.29 -5.84 0.99
C LEU A 122 -20.25 -5.87 -0.20
N GLY A 123 -19.72 -5.96 -1.43
CA GLY A 123 -20.53 -6.12 -2.64
C GLY A 123 -21.47 -7.33 -2.56
N VAL A 124 -20.95 -8.49 -2.18
CA VAL A 124 -21.76 -9.71 -1.97
C VAL A 124 -22.84 -9.49 -0.92
N THR A 125 -22.50 -8.83 0.19
CA THR A 125 -23.45 -8.53 1.28
C THR A 125 -24.57 -7.61 0.80
N CYS A 126 -24.25 -6.58 0.01
CA CYS A 126 -25.22 -5.65 -0.58
C CYS A 126 -26.11 -6.34 -1.63
N CYS A 127 -25.57 -7.23 -2.45
CA CYS A 127 -26.39 -8.00 -3.40
C CYS A 127 -27.31 -8.98 -2.67
N ALA A 128 -26.79 -9.68 -1.65
CA ALA A 128 -27.56 -10.65 -0.88
C ALA A 128 -28.69 -10.02 -0.06
N CYS A 129 -28.51 -8.79 0.44
CA CYS A 129 -29.56 -8.11 1.21
C CYS A 129 -30.78 -7.75 0.35
N VAL A 130 -30.57 -7.50 -0.95
CA VAL A 130 -31.65 -7.23 -1.93
C VAL A 130 -32.23 -8.53 -2.49
N ALA A 131 -31.37 -9.49 -2.85
CA ALA A 131 -31.81 -10.73 -3.51
C ALA A 131 -32.49 -11.72 -2.56
N MET A 132 -32.09 -11.76 -1.27
CA MET A 132 -32.58 -12.74 -0.29
C MET A 132 -32.90 -12.10 1.08
N PRO A 133 -33.84 -11.15 1.16
CA PRO A 133 -34.09 -10.37 2.38
C PRO A 133 -34.51 -11.22 3.58
N LEU A 134 -35.27 -12.31 3.36
CA LEU A 134 -35.74 -13.21 4.41
C LEU A 134 -34.61 -14.04 5.04
N GLN A 135 -33.58 -14.38 4.27
CA GLN A 135 -32.45 -15.18 4.75
C GLN A 135 -31.28 -14.31 5.20
N PHE A 136 -31.21 -13.05 4.74
CA PHE A 136 -30.09 -12.15 4.99
C PHE A 136 -29.74 -12.00 6.48
N LYS A 137 -30.74 -11.74 7.33
CA LYS A 137 -30.53 -11.58 8.79
C LYS A 137 -30.08 -12.86 9.49
N SER A 138 -30.40 -14.04 8.95
CA SER A 138 -29.99 -15.33 9.51
C SER A 138 -28.58 -15.72 9.06
N VAL A 139 -28.25 -15.46 7.79
CA VAL A 139 -26.98 -15.83 7.18
C VAL A 139 -25.87 -14.86 7.58
N PHE A 140 -26.12 -13.56 7.40
CA PHE A 140 -25.18 -12.48 7.70
C PHE A 140 -25.50 -11.92 9.09
N THR A 141 -24.74 -12.37 10.08
CA THR A 141 -24.80 -11.85 11.44
C THR A 141 -23.49 -11.15 11.79
N LYS A 142 -23.55 -10.14 12.65
CA LYS A 142 -22.39 -9.33 13.01
C LYS A 142 -21.20 -10.17 13.46
N SER A 143 -21.43 -11.17 14.31
CA SER A 143 -20.38 -12.07 14.80
C SER A 143 -19.71 -12.89 13.69
N ARG A 144 -20.47 -13.31 12.67
CA ARG A 144 -19.91 -14.00 11.50
C ARG A 144 -19.14 -13.05 10.61
N THR A 145 -19.64 -11.83 10.42
CA THR A 145 -18.95 -10.78 9.65
C THR A 145 -17.60 -10.43 10.28
N VAL A 146 -17.52 -10.25 11.60
CA VAL A 146 -16.24 -10.01 12.28
C VAL A 146 -15.27 -11.17 12.07
N LYS A 147 -15.74 -12.41 12.19
CA LYS A 147 -14.90 -13.60 11.91
C LYS A 147 -14.43 -13.62 10.45
N ALA A 148 -15.29 -13.30 9.49
CA ALA A 148 -14.92 -13.23 8.08
C ALA A 148 -13.86 -12.16 7.83
N VAL A 149 -14.01 -10.97 8.41
CA VAL A 149 -13.00 -9.89 8.33
C VAL A 149 -11.64 -10.35 8.89
N LEU A 150 -11.63 -11.03 10.04
CA LEU A 150 -10.39 -11.58 10.61
C LEU A 150 -9.75 -12.63 9.70
N ILE A 151 -10.55 -13.54 9.12
CA ILE A 151 -10.06 -14.55 8.18
C ILE A 151 -9.47 -13.88 6.93
N LEU A 152 -10.17 -12.92 6.34
CA LEU A 152 -9.70 -12.17 5.17
C LEU A 152 -8.39 -11.43 5.47
N PHE A 153 -8.26 -10.84 6.66
CA PHE A 153 -7.01 -10.21 7.08
C PHE A 153 -5.87 -11.22 7.20
N THR A 154 -6.12 -12.37 7.82
CA THR A 154 -5.10 -13.43 7.93
C THR A 154 -4.68 -13.98 6.56
N LEU A 155 -5.60 -14.09 5.61
CA LEU A 155 -5.32 -14.49 4.24
C LEU A 155 -4.47 -13.45 3.51
N ALA A 156 -4.82 -12.17 3.63
CA ALA A 156 -4.05 -11.06 3.05
C ALA A 156 -2.60 -11.07 3.55
N VAL A 157 -2.40 -11.20 4.86
CA VAL A 157 -1.07 -11.31 5.45
C VAL A 157 -0.36 -12.57 4.96
N SER A 158 -1.02 -13.73 4.98
CA SER A 158 -0.41 -15.02 4.60
C SER A 158 0.15 -15.03 3.19
N PHE A 159 -0.55 -14.41 2.23
CA PHE A 159 -0.06 -14.30 0.86
C PHE A 159 1.14 -13.36 0.71
N HIS A 160 1.30 -12.39 1.60
CA HIS A 160 2.40 -11.43 1.57
C HIS A 160 3.59 -11.81 2.47
N ILE A 161 3.46 -12.82 3.34
CA ILE A 161 4.56 -13.33 4.18
C ILE A 161 5.83 -13.65 3.37
N PRO A 162 5.76 -14.40 2.24
CA PRO A 162 6.97 -14.74 1.50
C PRO A 162 7.74 -13.50 1.06
N VAL A 163 7.02 -12.49 0.58
CA VAL A 163 7.59 -11.23 0.10
C VAL A 163 8.20 -10.42 1.25
N MET A 164 7.49 -10.30 2.37
CA MET A 164 8.02 -9.62 3.56
C MET A 164 9.25 -10.34 4.14
N SER A 165 9.29 -11.67 4.05
CA SER A 165 10.39 -12.48 4.58
C SER A 165 11.70 -12.34 3.79
N MET A 166 11.67 -11.77 2.58
CA MET A 166 12.85 -11.51 1.74
C MET A 166 13.50 -10.14 2.03
N ILE A 167 12.89 -9.33 2.89
CA ILE A 167 13.41 -8.01 3.27
C ILE A 167 14.18 -8.13 4.58
N ARG A 168 15.39 -7.57 4.62
CA ARG A 168 16.21 -7.48 5.84
C ARG A 168 16.66 -6.05 6.07
N LEU A 169 16.70 -5.67 7.34
CA LEU A 169 17.33 -4.42 7.78
C LEU A 169 18.77 -4.73 8.15
N ALA A 170 19.71 -3.99 7.60
CA ALA A 170 21.12 -4.05 7.97
C ALA A 170 21.63 -2.65 8.30
N TRP A 171 22.75 -2.60 9.03
CA TRP A 171 23.43 -1.35 9.34
C TRP A 171 24.66 -1.26 8.46
N GLU A 172 24.76 -0.18 7.69
CA GLU A 172 25.96 0.15 6.92
C GLU A 172 26.59 1.41 7.49
N THR A 173 27.91 1.41 7.55
CA THR A 173 28.73 2.55 7.92
C THR A 173 29.29 3.17 6.66
N ASP A 174 28.99 4.45 6.40
CA ASP A 174 29.63 5.19 5.33
C ASP A 174 31.13 5.34 5.65
N SER A 175 31.98 4.81 4.77
CA SER A 175 33.44 4.86 4.91
C SER A 175 34.01 6.28 4.85
N ASN A 176 33.26 7.24 4.29
CA ASN A 176 33.71 8.62 4.13
C ASN A 176 33.30 9.52 5.31
N THR A 177 32.13 9.28 5.91
CA THR A 177 31.58 10.13 6.98
C THR A 177 31.57 9.46 8.36
N ASN A 178 31.90 8.17 8.47
CA ASN A 178 31.81 7.35 9.69
C ASN A 178 30.40 7.32 10.32
N HIS A 179 29.37 7.71 9.57
CA HIS A 179 27.99 7.64 10.03
C HIS A 179 27.41 6.24 9.76
N SER A 180 26.76 5.67 10.77
CA SER A 180 26.00 4.42 10.64
C SER A 180 24.55 4.73 10.26
N PHE A 181 24.06 4.16 9.16
CA PHE A 181 22.67 4.32 8.74
C PHE A 181 22.04 2.96 8.44
N ALA A 182 20.72 2.86 8.64
CA ALA A 182 19.97 1.64 8.35
C ALA A 182 19.71 1.54 6.85
N VAL A 183 20.06 0.40 6.26
CA VAL A 183 19.79 0.05 4.86
C VAL A 183 18.81 -1.11 4.77
N VAL A 184 18.00 -1.12 3.70
CA VAL A 184 17.08 -2.21 3.40
C VAL A 184 17.76 -3.14 2.39
N ILE A 185 18.22 -4.30 2.84
CA ILE A 185 18.79 -5.31 1.95
C ILE A 185 17.67 -6.24 1.48
N ARG A 186 17.53 -6.36 0.15
CA ARG A 186 16.60 -7.30 -0.48
C ARG A 186 17.35 -8.60 -0.80
N GLN A 187 16.92 -9.70 -0.21
CA GLN A 187 17.50 -11.01 -0.50
C GLN A 187 16.89 -11.55 -1.81
N ASN A 188 17.73 -11.79 -2.82
CA ASN A 188 17.37 -12.41 -4.11
C ASN A 188 16.28 -11.64 -4.90
N SER A 189 16.64 -10.48 -5.48
CA SER A 189 15.75 -9.57 -6.21
C SER A 189 14.99 -10.20 -7.39
N GLU A 190 15.57 -11.20 -8.09
CA GLU A 190 14.88 -11.91 -9.18
C GLU A 190 13.68 -12.71 -8.68
N SER A 191 13.82 -13.35 -7.51
CA SER A 191 12.71 -14.11 -6.93
C SER A 191 11.57 -13.21 -6.48
N LEU A 192 11.87 -12.01 -5.95
CA LEU A 192 10.86 -11.02 -5.57
C LEU A 192 10.00 -10.54 -6.74
N ILE A 193 10.63 -10.25 -7.88
CA ILE A 193 9.90 -9.82 -9.10
C ILE A 193 8.97 -10.94 -9.56
N ARG A 194 9.48 -12.18 -9.60
CA ARG A 194 8.70 -13.35 -10.02
C ARG A 194 7.52 -13.64 -9.09
N PHE A 195 7.69 -13.49 -7.77
CA PHE A 195 6.59 -13.67 -6.82
C PHE A 195 5.56 -12.54 -6.93
N ASN A 196 6.01 -11.30 -7.14
CA ASN A 196 5.11 -10.17 -7.37
C ASN A 196 4.24 -10.37 -8.61
N ASP A 197 4.82 -10.86 -9.71
CA ASP A 197 4.10 -11.14 -10.97
C ASP A 197 3.10 -12.30 -10.86
N ILE A 198 3.25 -13.18 -9.86
CA ILE A 198 2.29 -14.27 -9.61
C ILE A 198 1.12 -13.79 -8.75
N LEU A 199 1.37 -12.83 -7.85
CA LEU A 199 0.38 -12.37 -6.87
C LEU A 199 -0.45 -11.18 -7.34
N ASN A 200 0.00 -10.46 -8.36
CA ASN A 200 -0.58 -9.20 -8.84
C ASN A 200 -0.81 -9.22 -10.35
#